data_AF-A0A8D3B4X8-F1
#
_entry.id   AF-A0A8D3B4X8-F1
#
_cell.length_a   1.000
_cell.length_b   1.000
_cell.length_c   1.000
_cell.angle_alpha   90.00
_cell.angle_beta   90.00
_cell.angle_gamma   90.00
#
_symmetry.space_group_name_H-M   'P 1'
#
loop_
_entity.id
_entity.type
_entity.pdbx_description
1 polymer ?
#
loop_
_entity_poly.entity_id
_entity_poly.type
_entity_poly.pdbx_seq_one_letter_code
_entity_poly.pdbx_strand_id
1 'polypeptide(L)'
;MPRPVTLYGEFTATGNRKVRCAVSLTERDLIVQRLTSAPVGRSKAVLSLRDCVGCRAYRPHDNEDRAAHLSAYFYPLKRRRMSSGASRQRVEQCFRLAALQDPRANLDEAEKWARAVRERCGRNRLLADGECPCQFSRPCRMMLLVNPQSGQGQALTLYNNHIQRMLNEAGVPHTLVITERQNHARELVREADLSAWDAVVIMSGDGLLYEVVNGLLERPDWEEAIRTPLGILPGGSGNALAASIHHYSG
;
A
#
# COMPACT_ATOMS: atom_id res chain seq x y z
N MET A 1 10.17 19.40 -23.44
CA MET A 1 10.98 19.88 -22.30
C MET A 1 11.17 18.74 -21.30
N PRO A 2 12.40 18.41 -20.88
CA PRO A 2 12.61 17.44 -19.80
C PRO A 2 11.97 17.95 -18.50
N ARG A 3 11.30 17.06 -17.76
CA ARG A 3 10.65 17.40 -16.47
C ARG A 3 11.75 17.80 -15.48
N PRO A 4 11.59 18.89 -14.70
CA PRO A 4 12.61 19.30 -13.73
C PRO A 4 12.84 18.17 -12.71
N VAL A 5 14.10 17.80 -12.53
CA VAL A 5 14.54 16.79 -11.55
C VAL A 5 14.72 17.50 -10.22
N THR A 6 14.00 17.04 -9.19
CA THR A 6 14.02 17.68 -7.87
C THR A 6 14.99 16.98 -6.93
N LEU A 7 15.24 15.68 -7.10
CA LEU A 7 16.31 14.95 -6.42
C LEU A 7 17.03 14.02 -7.40
N TYR A 8 18.35 13.92 -7.25
CA TYR A 8 19.22 13.04 -8.00
C TYR A 8 20.19 12.35 -7.05
N GLY A 9 20.42 11.05 -7.25
CA GLY A 9 21.38 10.29 -6.46
C GLY A 9 21.81 9.02 -7.17
N GLU A 10 22.97 8.50 -6.78
CA GLU A 10 23.48 7.23 -7.27
C GLU A 10 23.38 6.15 -6.20
N PHE A 11 22.87 5.00 -6.61
CA PHE A 11 22.54 3.89 -5.74
C PHE A 11 23.10 2.59 -6.31
N THR A 12 23.13 1.56 -5.46
CA THR A 12 23.44 0.19 -5.91
C THR A 12 22.17 -0.65 -5.89
N ALA A 13 21.93 -1.45 -6.92
CA ALA A 13 20.78 -2.36 -6.95
C ALA A 13 20.95 -3.49 -5.92
N THR A 14 19.93 -3.72 -5.09
CA THR A 14 20.02 -4.68 -3.97
C THR A 14 20.25 -6.12 -4.43
N GLY A 15 19.70 -6.51 -5.59
CA GLY A 15 19.88 -7.86 -6.16
C GLY A 15 21.23 -8.09 -6.85
N ASN A 16 22.02 -7.04 -7.11
CA ASN A 16 23.35 -7.17 -7.69
C ASN A 16 24.23 -5.97 -7.29
N ARG A 17 25.12 -6.20 -6.32
CA ARG A 17 26.03 -5.18 -5.76
C ARG A 17 26.97 -4.53 -6.79
N LYS A 18 27.12 -5.11 -8.00
CA LYS A 18 27.93 -4.55 -9.08
C LYS A 18 27.15 -3.59 -9.99
N VAL A 19 25.82 -3.55 -9.88
CA VAL A 19 24.98 -2.69 -10.73
C VAL A 19 24.70 -1.38 -10.01
N ARG A 20 25.34 -0.31 -10.50
CA ARG A 20 25.02 1.06 -10.09
C ARG A 20 23.81 1.57 -10.88
N CYS A 21 22.98 2.38 -10.24
CA CYS A 21 21.89 3.07 -10.89
C CYS A 21 21.87 4.54 -10.46
N ALA A 22 21.68 5.43 -11.44
CA ALA A 22 21.28 6.79 -11.20
C ALA A 22 19.76 6.81 -10.99
N VAL A 23 19.31 7.38 -9.89
CA VAL A 23 17.90 7.56 -9.57
C VAL A 23 17.59 9.05 -9.58
N SER A 24 16.52 9.41 -10.28
CA SER A 24 16.04 10.78 -10.38
C SER A 24 14.58 10.83 -9.98
N LEU A 25 14.24 11.70 -9.02
CA LEU A 25 12.87 11.95 -8.61
C LEU A 25 12.40 13.26 -9.24
N THR A 26 11.30 13.18 -9.98
CA THR A 26 10.56 14.33 -10.51
C THR A 26 9.26 14.49 -9.73
N GLU A 27 8.48 15.53 -10.02
CA GLU A 27 7.16 15.73 -9.41
C GLU A 27 6.14 14.61 -9.71
N ARG A 28 6.35 13.81 -10.76
CA ARG A 28 5.39 12.78 -11.19
C ARG A 28 5.96 11.39 -11.34
N ASP A 29 7.27 11.24 -11.51
CA ASP A 29 7.90 9.95 -11.78
C ASP A 29 9.17 9.75 -10.94
N LEU A 30 9.41 8.49 -10.59
CA LEU A 30 10.70 7.97 -10.19
C LEU A 30 11.38 7.34 -11.41
N ILE A 31 12.53 7.87 -11.79
CA ILE A 31 13.31 7.43 -12.95
C ILE A 31 14.54 6.69 -12.44
N VAL A 32 14.74 5.45 -12.90
CA VAL A 32 15.86 4.60 -12.53
C VAL A 32 16.65 4.26 -13.79
N GLN A 33 17.90 4.70 -13.86
CA GLN A 33 18.79 4.44 -14.99
C GLN A 33 19.97 3.58 -14.53
N ARG A 34 20.08 2.35 -15.05
CA ARG A 34 21.23 1.49 -14.78
C ARG A 34 22.47 2.03 -15.48
N LEU A 35 23.55 2.19 -14.73
CA LEU A 35 24.86 2.63 -15.20
C LEU A 35 25.66 1.39 -15.60
N THR A 36 25.27 0.76 -16.71
CA THR A 36 26.01 -0.36 -17.31
C THR A 36 26.65 0.08 -18.63
N SER A 37 27.72 -0.58 -19.06
CA SER A 37 28.38 -0.37 -20.37
C SER A 37 27.53 -0.78 -21.60
N ALA A 38 26.27 -1.17 -21.40
CA ALA A 38 25.34 -1.62 -22.44
C ALA A 38 24.55 -0.42 -23.04
N PRO A 39 24.08 -0.51 -24.31
CA PRO A 39 23.55 0.64 -25.04
C PRO A 39 22.36 1.35 -24.36
N VAL A 40 22.37 2.67 -24.55
CA VAL A 40 21.68 3.76 -23.82
C VAL A 40 20.13 3.64 -23.72
N GLY A 41 19.49 2.73 -24.47
CA GLY A 41 18.03 2.64 -24.57
C GLY A 41 17.31 1.63 -23.66
N ARG A 42 17.99 0.55 -23.20
CA ARG A 42 17.34 -0.53 -22.40
C ARG A 42 17.57 -0.43 -20.89
N SER A 43 18.31 0.57 -20.42
CA SER A 43 18.74 0.68 -19.02
C SER A 43 17.86 1.60 -18.16
N LYS A 44 16.86 2.29 -18.74
CA LYS A 44 16.03 3.29 -18.06
C LYS A 44 14.62 2.76 -17.79
N ALA A 45 14.22 2.73 -16.52
CA ALA A 45 12.85 2.49 -16.07
C ALA A 45 12.24 3.81 -15.58
N VAL A 46 11.01 4.09 -16.01
CA VAL A 46 10.23 5.26 -15.56
C VAL A 46 8.99 4.74 -14.85
N LEU A 47 8.83 5.10 -13.58
CA LEU A 47 7.73 4.65 -12.73
C LEU A 47 6.91 5.85 -12.28
N SER A 48 5.63 5.84 -12.63
CA SER A 48 4.70 6.89 -12.22
C SER A 48 4.47 6.87 -10.71
N LEU A 49 4.58 8.01 -10.05
CA LEU A 49 4.27 8.17 -8.62
C LEU A 49 2.78 8.01 -8.33
N ARG A 50 1.90 8.09 -9.35
CA ARG A 50 0.48 7.72 -9.20
C ARG A 50 0.30 6.24 -8.87
N ASP A 51 1.18 5.38 -9.39
CA ASP A 51 1.14 3.95 -9.13
C ASP A 51 1.96 3.55 -7.89
N CYS A 52 2.60 4.51 -7.22
CA CYS A 52 3.36 4.27 -6.02
C CYS A 52 2.44 4.14 -4.80
N VAL A 53 2.51 2.99 -4.13
CA VAL A 53 1.70 2.68 -2.95
C VAL A 53 2.39 3.15 -1.67
N GLY A 54 3.71 2.98 -1.60
CA GLY A 54 4.52 3.46 -0.49
C GLY A 54 6.01 3.36 -0.75
N CYS A 55 6.78 3.98 0.15
CA CYS A 55 8.23 3.99 0.11
C CYS A 55 8.79 4.00 1.53
N ARG A 56 9.77 3.15 1.81
CA ARG A 56 10.39 2.98 3.12
C ARG A 56 11.90 2.98 3.04
N ALA A 57 12.52 3.57 4.06
CA ALA A 57 13.94 3.44 4.34
C ALA A 57 14.11 2.54 5.56
N TYR A 58 15.12 1.67 5.54
CA TYR A 58 15.42 0.79 6.67
C TYR A 58 16.89 0.36 6.64
N ARG A 59 17.35 -0.15 7.77
CA ARG A 59 18.62 -0.87 7.87
C ARG A 59 18.33 -2.37 8.05
N PRO A 60 19.06 -3.25 7.35
CA PRO A 60 18.99 -4.67 7.64
C PRO A 60 19.39 -4.92 9.10
N HIS A 61 18.89 -6.01 9.68
CA HIS A 61 19.25 -6.42 11.03
C HIS A 61 20.70 -6.94 11.14
N ASP A 62 21.36 -7.13 10.00
CA ASP A 62 22.75 -7.54 9.93
C ASP A 62 23.68 -6.39 10.34
N ASN A 63 24.23 -6.50 11.54
CA ASN A 63 24.86 -5.39 12.28
C ASN A 63 26.19 -4.93 11.65
N GLU A 64 26.78 -5.75 10.77
CA GLU A 64 28.03 -5.42 10.08
C GLU A 64 27.84 -4.53 8.84
N ASP A 65 26.60 -4.46 8.32
CA ASP A 65 26.33 -3.70 7.12
C ASP A 65 26.06 -2.22 7.43
N ARG A 66 26.98 -1.36 6.99
CA ARG A 66 26.85 0.10 7.10
C ARG A 66 25.83 0.70 6.13
N ALA A 67 25.27 -0.12 5.23
CA ALA A 67 24.34 0.34 4.22
C ALA A 67 22.92 0.54 4.75
N ALA A 68 22.28 1.61 4.29
CA ALA A 68 20.84 1.78 4.37
C ALA A 68 20.18 1.28 3.08
N HIS A 69 18.91 0.91 3.17
CA HIS A 69 18.12 0.47 2.03
C HIS A 69 16.90 1.37 1.88
N LEU A 70 16.56 1.65 0.62
CA LEU A 70 15.38 2.39 0.21
C LEU A 70 14.55 1.49 -0.70
N SER A 71 13.32 1.17 -0.30
CA SER A 71 12.39 0.41 -1.13
C SER A 71 11.18 1.26 -1.50
N ALA A 72 10.84 1.27 -2.79
CA ALA A 72 9.64 1.90 -3.32
C ALA A 72 8.76 0.85 -4.01
N TYR A 73 7.47 0.85 -3.68
CA TYR A 73 6.49 -0.15 -4.09
C TYR A 73 5.49 0.45 -5.07
N PHE A 74 5.44 -0.10 -6.29
CA PHE A 74 4.59 0.37 -7.36
C PHE A 74 3.65 -0.75 -7.83
N TYR A 75 2.44 -0.36 -8.23
CA TYR A 75 1.43 -1.26 -8.78
C TYR A 75 0.91 -0.77 -10.15
N PRO A 76 1.79 -0.60 -11.16
CA PRO A 76 1.39 -0.10 -12.47
C PRO A 76 0.38 -1.03 -13.16
N LEU A 77 -0.59 -0.43 -13.83
CA LEU A 77 -1.55 -1.13 -14.66
C LEU A 77 -0.87 -1.63 -15.94
N LYS A 78 -0.84 -2.94 -16.16
CA LYS A 78 -0.23 -3.56 -17.34
C LYS A 78 -1.25 -4.41 -18.09
N ARG A 79 -1.23 -4.36 -19.42
CA ARG A 79 -2.02 -5.26 -20.28
C ARG A 79 -1.51 -6.70 -20.15
N ARG A 80 -2.43 -7.66 -20.04
CA ARG A 80 -2.09 -9.08 -20.07
C ARG A 80 -1.73 -9.50 -21.48
N ARG A 81 -0.70 -10.35 -21.63
CA ARG A 81 -0.25 -10.82 -22.96
C ARG A 81 -1.23 -11.78 -23.63
N MET A 82 -2.13 -12.42 -22.87
CA MET A 82 -3.05 -13.45 -23.37
C MET A 82 -4.53 -13.21 -23.01
N SER A 83 -4.91 -12.02 -22.53
CA SER A 83 -6.32 -11.67 -22.32
C SER A 83 -6.56 -10.18 -22.56
N SER A 84 -7.81 -9.81 -22.89
CA SER A 84 -8.22 -8.42 -23.15
C SER A 84 -8.20 -7.51 -21.92
N GLY A 85 -7.84 -8.03 -20.74
CA GLY A 85 -7.82 -7.29 -19.48
C GLY A 85 -6.47 -6.69 -19.14
N ALA A 86 -6.48 -5.52 -18.48
CA ALA A 86 -5.33 -5.00 -17.77
C ALA A 86 -5.39 -5.40 -16.30
N SER A 87 -4.23 -5.63 -15.67
CA SER A 87 -4.14 -5.89 -14.23
C SER A 87 -2.95 -5.16 -13.64
N ARG A 88 -3.11 -4.63 -12.43
CA ARG A 88 -2.00 -4.04 -11.68
C ARG A 88 -1.00 -5.12 -11.31
N GLN A 89 0.28 -4.84 -11.53
CA GLN A 89 1.38 -5.76 -11.19
C GLN A 89 2.33 -5.10 -10.21
N ARG A 90 2.70 -5.82 -9.16
CA ARG A 90 3.69 -5.35 -8.19
C ARG A 90 5.06 -5.17 -8.86
N VAL A 91 5.67 -4.01 -8.65
CA VAL A 91 7.03 -3.67 -9.03
C VAL A 91 7.71 -3.06 -7.81
N GLU A 92 8.73 -3.73 -7.30
CA GLU A 92 9.55 -3.24 -6.21
C GLU A 92 10.88 -2.71 -6.75
N GLN A 93 11.22 -1.48 -6.37
CA GLN A 93 12.55 -0.92 -6.59
C GLN A 93 13.25 -0.81 -5.25
N CYS A 94 14.32 -1.59 -5.07
CA CYS A 94 15.10 -1.58 -3.85
C CYS A 94 16.54 -1.12 -4.14
N PHE A 95 16.93 -0.05 -3.46
CA PHE A 95 18.21 0.63 -3.60
C PHE A 95 19.01 0.49 -2.32
N ARG A 96 20.31 0.24 -2.47
CA ARG A 96 21.28 0.20 -1.39
C ARG A 96 22.10 1.49 -1.41
N LEU A 97 22.16 2.15 -0.26
CA LEU A 97 22.92 3.35 0.01
C LEU A 97 24.07 3.02 0.95
N ALA A 98 25.30 3.15 0.48
CA ALA A 98 26.51 2.94 1.26
C ALA A 98 27.58 3.99 0.91
N ALA A 99 27.14 5.20 0.54
CA ALA A 99 28.04 6.25 0.07
C ALA A 99 28.80 6.92 1.22
N LEU A 100 28.22 6.92 2.43
CA LEU A 100 28.80 7.57 3.61
C LEU A 100 29.44 6.53 4.53
N GLN A 101 30.47 6.96 5.27
CA GLN A 101 31.13 6.12 6.27
C GLN A 101 30.25 5.87 7.49
N ASP A 102 29.44 6.87 7.87
CA ASP A 102 28.50 6.78 8.98
C ASP A 102 27.21 6.04 8.57
N PRO A 103 26.88 4.91 9.21
CA PRO A 103 25.65 4.20 8.94
C PRO A 103 24.37 4.99 9.25
N ARG A 104 24.40 5.93 10.20
CA ARG A 104 23.24 6.79 10.50
C ARG A 104 23.00 7.78 9.37
N ALA A 105 24.05 8.45 8.91
CA ALA A 105 23.95 9.36 7.76
C ALA A 105 23.44 8.66 6.48
N ASN A 106 23.81 7.39 6.24
CA ASN A 106 23.23 6.62 5.12
C ASN A 106 21.71 6.40 5.30
N LEU A 107 21.24 6.15 6.53
CA LEU A 107 19.81 5.99 6.82
C LEU A 107 19.07 7.33 6.68
N ASP A 108 19.63 8.43 7.17
CA ASP A 108 19.03 9.76 7.06
C ASP A 108 18.84 10.17 5.59
N GLU A 109 19.82 9.89 4.72
CA GLU A 109 19.67 10.13 3.29
C GLU A 109 18.60 9.21 2.68
N ALA A 110 18.56 7.92 3.04
CA ALA A 110 17.49 7.03 2.59
C ALA A 110 16.10 7.51 3.04
N GLU A 111 15.97 8.00 4.28
CA GLU A 111 14.73 8.54 4.83
C GLU A 111 14.29 9.83 4.13
N LYS A 112 15.24 10.72 3.82
CA LYS A 112 15.00 11.91 3.01
C LYS A 112 14.41 11.54 1.65
N TRP A 113 14.96 10.54 0.97
CA TRP A 113 14.39 10.02 -0.28
C TRP A 113 13.00 9.42 -0.08
N ALA A 114 12.81 8.57 0.95
CA ALA A 114 11.51 7.97 1.24
C ALA A 114 10.43 9.02 1.54
N ARG A 115 10.77 10.07 2.31
CA ARG A 115 9.89 11.21 2.59
C ARG A 115 9.54 11.96 1.30
N ALA A 116 10.54 12.30 0.50
CA ALA A 116 10.37 13.01 -0.76
C ALA A 116 9.49 12.26 -1.78
N VAL A 117 9.59 10.92 -1.84
CA VAL A 117 8.70 10.08 -2.64
C VAL A 117 7.29 10.11 -2.07
N ARG A 118 7.12 9.84 -0.77
CA ARG A 118 5.80 9.78 -0.11
C ARG A 118 5.01 11.08 -0.27
N GLU A 119 5.64 12.23 -0.08
CA GLU A 119 5.01 13.55 -0.25
C GLU A 119 4.47 13.76 -1.67
N ARG A 120 5.26 13.41 -2.69
CA ARG A 120 4.85 13.54 -4.10
C ARG A 120 3.77 12.55 -4.51
N CYS A 121 3.80 11.33 -3.96
CA CYS A 121 2.72 10.37 -4.14
C CYS A 121 1.41 10.89 -3.54
N GLY A 122 1.46 11.46 -2.34
CA GLY A 122 0.30 12.08 -1.69
C GLY A 122 -0.30 13.22 -2.52
N ARG A 123 0.54 14.16 -2.98
CA ARG A 123 0.11 15.27 -3.86
C ARG A 123 -0.52 14.79 -5.17
N ASN A 124 0.06 13.76 -5.81
CA ASN A 124 -0.47 13.24 -7.06
C ASN A 124 -1.82 12.51 -6.89
N ARG A 125 -2.12 11.96 -5.70
CA ARG A 125 -3.44 11.38 -5.41
C ARG A 125 -4.50 12.47 -5.25
N LEU A 126 -4.20 13.54 -4.51
CA LEU A 126 -5.09 14.70 -4.35
C LEU A 126 -5.45 15.37 -5.69
N LEU A 127 -4.53 15.35 -6.65
CA LEU A 127 -4.76 15.91 -7.99
C LEU A 127 -5.49 14.96 -8.95
N ALA A 128 -5.57 13.67 -8.62
CA ALA A 128 -6.19 12.65 -9.46
C ALA A 128 -7.63 12.34 -9.02
N ASP A 129 -7.84 12.26 -7.72
CA ASP A 129 -9.14 12.03 -7.12
C ASP A 129 -9.71 13.41 -6.76
N GLY A 130 -10.63 13.93 -7.59
CA GLY A 130 -11.43 15.11 -7.20
C GLY A 130 -12.00 14.90 -5.80
N GLU A 131 -12.12 15.98 -5.02
CA GLU A 131 -12.44 16.01 -3.57
C GLU A 131 -13.19 14.78 -3.04
N CYS A 132 -12.46 13.72 -2.67
CA CYS A 132 -13.02 12.61 -1.92
C CYS A 132 -13.31 13.11 -0.49
N PRO A 133 -14.56 13.08 -0.01
CA PRO A 133 -14.92 13.65 1.30
C PRO A 133 -14.23 12.95 2.49
N CYS A 134 -13.79 11.71 2.31
CA CYS A 134 -13.14 10.89 3.33
C CYS A 134 -11.61 10.78 3.09
N GLN A 135 -10.90 11.88 3.31
CA GLN A 135 -9.43 11.83 3.37
C GLN A 135 -8.99 11.35 4.75
N PHE A 136 -8.48 10.12 4.84
CA PHE A 136 -7.84 9.65 6.05
C PHE A 136 -6.50 10.36 6.26
N SER A 137 -6.33 11.02 7.41
CA SER A 137 -5.01 11.42 7.86
C SER A 137 -4.14 10.19 8.07
N ARG A 138 -2.89 10.22 7.59
CA ARG A 138 -1.92 9.16 7.89
C ARG A 138 -1.17 9.51 9.18
N PRO A 139 -0.92 8.54 10.09
CA PRO A 139 -1.24 7.12 9.99
C PRO A 139 -2.74 6.85 10.24
N CYS A 140 -3.33 5.95 9.45
CA CYS A 140 -4.72 5.51 9.59
C CYS A 140 -4.72 4.14 10.27
N ARG A 141 -5.35 4.03 11.45
CA ARG A 141 -5.51 2.81 12.24
C ARG A 141 -6.77 2.09 11.78
N MET A 142 -6.60 0.91 11.21
CA MET A 142 -7.72 0.13 10.66
C MET A 142 -7.99 -1.13 11.47
N MET A 143 -9.26 -1.42 11.76
CA MET A 143 -9.69 -2.74 12.20
C MET A 143 -10.05 -3.58 10.98
N LEU A 144 -9.35 -4.69 10.73
CA LEU A 144 -9.59 -5.57 9.58
C LEU A 144 -10.25 -6.86 10.04
N LEU A 145 -11.55 -7.00 9.77
CA LEU A 145 -12.36 -8.17 10.09
C LEU A 145 -12.28 -9.18 8.94
N VAL A 146 -11.93 -10.42 9.23
CA VAL A 146 -11.90 -11.51 8.24
C VAL A 146 -12.70 -12.71 8.71
N ASN A 147 -13.55 -13.24 7.85
CA ASN A 147 -14.15 -14.56 8.05
C ASN A 147 -13.31 -15.60 7.29
N PRO A 148 -12.62 -16.53 7.98
CA PRO A 148 -11.75 -17.52 7.35
C PRO A 148 -12.53 -18.50 6.45
N GLN A 149 -13.82 -18.71 6.73
CA GLN A 149 -14.69 -19.60 5.95
C GLN A 149 -15.27 -18.95 4.70
N SER A 150 -15.07 -17.64 4.51
CA SER A 150 -15.63 -16.94 3.35
C SER A 150 -15.03 -17.42 2.02
N GLY A 151 -15.90 -17.45 1.01
CA GLY A 151 -15.55 -17.94 -0.31
C GLY A 151 -15.40 -19.46 -0.30
N GLN A 152 -14.24 -19.96 -0.72
CA GLN A 152 -13.88 -21.37 -0.66
C GLN A 152 -12.95 -21.66 0.54
N GLY A 153 -13.13 -20.94 1.65
CA GLY A 153 -12.24 -21.01 2.82
C GLY A 153 -10.85 -20.40 2.58
N GLN A 154 -10.73 -19.49 1.60
CA GLN A 154 -9.44 -18.93 1.15
C GLN A 154 -9.21 -17.49 1.62
N ALA A 155 -10.16 -16.87 2.32
CA ALA A 155 -10.06 -15.46 2.72
C ALA A 155 -8.80 -15.18 3.56
N LEU A 156 -8.50 -16.02 4.56
CA LEU A 156 -7.31 -15.86 5.39
C LEU A 156 -6.01 -16.08 4.59
N THR A 157 -6.00 -17.05 3.68
CA THR A 157 -4.89 -17.30 2.76
C THR A 157 -4.65 -16.11 1.83
N LEU A 158 -5.71 -15.52 1.28
CA LEU A 158 -5.64 -14.32 0.45
C LEU A 158 -5.09 -13.13 1.24
N TYR A 159 -5.52 -12.98 2.49
CA TYR A 159 -5.00 -11.95 3.38
C TYR A 159 -3.49 -12.11 3.58
N ASN A 160 -3.04 -13.27 4.04
CA ASN A 160 -1.62 -13.54 4.34
C ASN A 160 -0.72 -13.39 3.10
N ASN A 161 -1.19 -13.84 1.94
CA ASN A 161 -0.38 -13.86 0.73
C ASN A 161 -0.31 -12.52 0.00
N HIS A 162 -1.39 -11.72 0.03
CA HIS A 162 -1.51 -10.52 -0.79
C HIS A 162 -1.81 -9.26 0.03
N ILE A 163 -2.91 -9.26 0.79
CA ILE A 163 -3.43 -8.04 1.43
C ILE A 163 -2.50 -7.53 2.52
N GLN A 164 -2.04 -8.40 3.42
CA GLN A 164 -1.14 -8.03 4.51
C GLN A 164 0.12 -7.35 3.96
N ARG A 165 0.69 -7.90 2.88
CA ARG A 165 1.84 -7.30 2.20
C ARG A 165 1.52 -5.92 1.64
N MET A 166 0.41 -5.78 0.92
CA MET A 166 0.01 -4.51 0.32
C MET A 166 -0.20 -3.43 1.38
N LEU A 167 -0.84 -3.75 2.51
CA LEU A 167 -1.05 -2.82 3.63
C LEU A 167 0.28 -2.41 4.27
N ASN A 168 1.20 -3.37 4.47
CA ASN A 168 2.54 -3.10 4.99
C ASN A 168 3.35 -2.19 4.04
N GLU A 169 3.31 -2.46 2.73
CA GLU A 169 3.96 -1.62 1.71
C GLU A 169 3.37 -0.21 1.64
N ALA A 170 2.06 -0.10 1.87
CA ALA A 170 1.36 1.18 1.97
C ALA A 170 1.64 1.93 3.29
N GLY A 171 2.28 1.29 4.27
CA GLY A 171 2.48 1.85 5.61
C GLY A 171 1.17 2.08 6.36
N VAL A 172 0.20 1.17 6.19
CA VAL A 172 -1.12 1.25 6.81
C VAL A 172 -1.17 0.29 7.99
N PRO A 173 -1.08 0.79 9.25
CA PRO A 173 -1.20 -0.05 10.43
C PRO A 173 -2.63 -0.57 10.55
N HIS A 174 -2.76 -1.87 10.80
CA HIS A 174 -4.07 -2.49 10.96
C HIS A 174 -4.00 -3.63 11.97
N THR A 175 -5.13 -3.88 12.63
CA THR A 175 -5.32 -5.02 13.51
C THR A 175 -6.24 -6.01 12.83
N LEU A 176 -5.73 -7.23 12.61
CA LEU A 176 -6.51 -8.32 12.07
C LEU A 176 -7.37 -8.95 13.17
N VAL A 177 -8.66 -9.09 12.91
CA VAL A 177 -9.60 -9.81 13.77
C VAL A 177 -10.23 -10.92 12.95
N ILE A 178 -10.02 -12.16 13.40
CA ILE A 178 -10.55 -13.36 12.74
C ILE A 178 -11.87 -13.72 13.41
N THR A 179 -12.96 -13.74 12.64
CA THR A 179 -14.27 -14.09 13.17
C THR A 179 -14.45 -15.60 13.20
N GLU A 180 -14.95 -16.10 14.32
CA GLU A 180 -15.01 -17.55 14.59
C GLU A 180 -16.40 -18.18 14.34
N ARG A 181 -17.47 -17.38 14.41
CA ARG A 181 -18.86 -17.86 14.30
C ARG A 181 -19.78 -16.78 13.73
N GLN A 182 -21.00 -17.18 13.40
CA GLN A 182 -22.07 -16.25 13.01
C GLN A 182 -22.36 -15.24 14.13
N ASN A 183 -22.62 -14.00 13.74
CA ASN A 183 -22.82 -12.82 14.61
C ASN A 183 -21.60 -12.42 15.46
N HIS A 184 -20.44 -13.06 15.30
CA HIS A 184 -19.25 -12.65 16.06
C HIS A 184 -18.80 -11.24 15.66
N ALA A 185 -18.83 -10.88 14.38
CA ALA A 185 -18.45 -9.52 13.97
C ALA A 185 -19.44 -8.47 14.49
N ARG A 186 -20.73 -8.81 14.53
CA ARG A 186 -21.78 -7.96 15.09
C ARG A 186 -21.53 -7.66 16.57
N GLU A 187 -21.26 -8.69 17.37
CA GLU A 187 -20.95 -8.53 18.80
C GLU A 187 -19.68 -7.72 19.02
N LEU A 188 -18.61 -8.02 18.28
CA LEU A 188 -17.33 -7.30 18.36
C LEU A 188 -17.49 -5.81 18.08
N VAL A 189 -18.18 -5.44 16.99
CA VAL A 189 -18.35 -4.03 16.60
C VAL A 189 -19.30 -3.29 17.53
N ARG A 190 -20.30 -3.98 18.08
CA ARG A 190 -21.20 -3.42 19.09
C ARG A 190 -20.47 -3.04 20.37
N GLU A 191 -19.46 -3.83 20.77
CA GLU A 191 -18.73 -3.66 22.03
C GLU A 191 -17.38 -2.94 21.87
N ALA A 192 -16.84 -2.83 20.66
CA ALA A 192 -15.55 -2.20 20.40
C ALA A 192 -15.57 -0.69 20.70
N ASP A 193 -14.43 -0.17 21.17
CA ASP A 193 -14.20 1.27 21.16
C ASP A 193 -13.84 1.72 19.73
N LEU A 194 -14.81 2.30 19.03
CA LEU A 194 -14.64 2.78 17.66
C LEU A 194 -13.71 4.00 17.57
N SER A 195 -13.52 4.75 18.66
CA SER A 195 -12.60 5.91 18.68
C SER A 195 -11.12 5.50 18.53
N ALA A 196 -10.81 4.23 18.76
CA ALA A 196 -9.49 3.65 18.53
C ALA A 196 -9.17 3.44 17.03
N TRP A 197 -10.18 3.52 16.16
CA TRP A 197 -10.06 3.18 14.73
C TRP A 197 -10.52 4.33 13.84
N ASP A 198 -9.76 4.56 12.78
CA ASP A 198 -10.14 5.53 11.75
C ASP A 198 -11.06 4.89 10.69
N ALA A 199 -10.99 3.56 10.54
CA ALA A 199 -11.83 2.80 9.62
C ALA A 199 -11.98 1.34 10.03
N VAL A 200 -13.08 0.72 9.60
CA VAL A 200 -13.30 -0.74 9.70
C VAL A 200 -13.29 -1.33 8.29
N VAL A 201 -12.39 -2.27 8.05
CA VAL A 201 -12.22 -2.97 6.78
C VAL A 201 -12.73 -4.39 6.91
N ILE A 202 -13.57 -4.81 5.98
CA ILE A 202 -14.27 -6.10 6.02
C ILE A 202 -13.78 -6.93 4.84
N MET A 203 -13.13 -8.06 5.15
CA MET A 203 -12.65 -9.01 4.17
C MET A 203 -13.49 -10.28 4.20
N SER A 204 -14.54 -10.32 3.38
CA SER A 204 -15.51 -11.41 3.34
C SER A 204 -16.42 -11.26 2.11
N GLY A 205 -17.53 -12.00 2.08
CA GLY A 205 -18.68 -11.66 1.24
C GLY A 205 -19.66 -10.72 1.95
N ASP A 206 -20.83 -10.50 1.33
CA ASP A 206 -21.82 -9.51 1.78
C ASP A 206 -22.37 -9.78 3.21
N GLY A 207 -22.38 -11.03 3.66
CA GLY A 207 -22.90 -11.41 4.98
C GLY A 207 -22.14 -10.84 6.17
N LEU A 208 -20.80 -10.70 6.08
CA LEU A 208 -20.03 -10.14 7.20
C LEU A 208 -20.22 -8.63 7.32
N LEU A 209 -20.41 -7.95 6.18
CA LEU A 209 -20.78 -6.53 6.19
C LEU A 209 -22.13 -6.33 6.86
N TYR A 210 -23.10 -7.19 6.56
CA TYR A 210 -24.40 -7.15 7.21
C TYR A 210 -24.26 -7.26 8.74
N GLU A 211 -23.45 -8.19 9.25
CA GLU A 211 -23.18 -8.30 10.69
C GLU A 211 -22.59 -7.00 11.27
N VAL A 212 -21.59 -6.41 10.60
CA VAL A 212 -20.93 -5.18 11.05
C VAL A 212 -21.90 -4.01 11.09
N VAL A 213 -22.69 -3.79 10.04
CA VAL A 213 -23.64 -2.68 9.97
C VAL A 213 -24.70 -2.80 11.07
N ASN A 214 -25.27 -3.98 11.27
CA ASN A 214 -26.24 -4.18 12.36
C ASN A 214 -25.58 -4.01 13.73
N GLY A 215 -24.34 -4.46 13.89
CA GLY A 215 -23.56 -4.25 15.12
C GLY A 215 -23.38 -2.77 15.45
N LEU A 216 -23.11 -1.93 14.45
CA LEU A 216 -23.03 -0.47 14.61
C LEU A 216 -24.39 0.14 14.99
N LEU A 217 -25.46 -0.29 14.32
CA LEU A 217 -26.82 0.23 14.53
C LEU A 217 -27.43 -0.15 15.89
N GLU A 218 -26.94 -1.21 16.51
CA GLU A 218 -27.39 -1.67 17.83
C GLU A 218 -26.72 -0.95 19.00
N ARG A 219 -25.74 -0.10 18.73
CA ARG A 219 -25.05 0.63 19.77
C ARG A 219 -25.90 1.80 20.29
N PRO A 220 -25.74 2.19 21.56
CA PRO A 220 -26.37 3.41 22.08
C PRO A 220 -25.96 4.68 21.31
N ASP A 221 -24.72 4.73 20.83
CA ASP A 221 -24.10 5.81 20.05
C ASP A 221 -24.18 5.59 18.52
N TRP A 222 -25.19 4.85 18.04
CA TRP A 222 -25.25 4.41 16.64
C TRP A 222 -25.16 5.53 15.60
N GLU A 223 -25.68 6.73 15.90
CA GLU A 223 -25.64 7.89 14.98
C GLU A 223 -24.21 8.35 14.68
N GLU A 224 -23.31 8.20 15.66
CA GLU A 224 -21.88 8.47 15.49
C GLU A 224 -21.18 7.23 14.95
N ALA A 225 -21.48 6.04 15.50
CA ALA A 225 -20.86 4.79 15.11
C ALA A 225 -21.02 4.48 13.61
N ILE A 226 -22.21 4.73 13.04
CA ILE A 226 -22.50 4.47 11.62
C ILE A 226 -21.72 5.38 10.66
N ARG A 227 -21.17 6.50 11.16
CA ARG A 227 -20.30 7.40 10.39
C ARG A 227 -18.87 6.87 10.27
N THR A 228 -18.53 5.81 11.00
CA THR A 228 -17.23 5.14 10.89
C THR A 228 -17.03 4.64 9.45
N PRO A 229 -15.96 5.06 8.75
CA PRO A 229 -15.73 4.63 7.38
C PRO A 229 -15.58 3.11 7.26
N LEU A 230 -16.32 2.51 6.34
CA LEU A 230 -16.29 1.09 6.04
C LEU A 230 -15.55 0.82 4.72
N GLY A 231 -14.57 -0.07 4.75
CA GLY A 231 -13.88 -0.59 3.57
C GLY A 231 -14.25 -2.04 3.30
N ILE A 232 -14.35 -2.43 2.04
CA ILE A 232 -14.68 -3.82 1.66
C ILE A 232 -13.57 -4.39 0.79
N LEU A 233 -13.07 -5.55 1.19
CA LEU A 233 -12.13 -6.36 0.41
C LEU A 233 -12.83 -7.66 0.01
N PRO A 234 -12.91 -7.98 -1.29
CA PRO A 234 -13.58 -9.19 -1.73
C PRO A 234 -12.82 -10.42 -1.24
N GLY A 235 -13.47 -11.22 -0.41
CA GLY A 235 -12.95 -12.50 0.09
C GLY A 235 -14.00 -13.61 0.11
N GLY A 236 -15.24 -13.31 -0.30
CA GLY A 236 -16.37 -14.22 -0.30
C GLY A 236 -16.72 -14.83 -1.65
N SER A 237 -17.77 -15.65 -1.66
CA SER A 237 -18.43 -16.17 -2.87
C SER A 237 -19.41 -15.17 -3.46
N GLY A 238 -20.11 -14.41 -2.61
CA GLY A 238 -20.91 -13.24 -2.98
C GLY A 238 -20.19 -11.95 -2.61
N ASN A 239 -19.73 -11.19 -3.61
CA ASN A 239 -19.05 -9.90 -3.44
C ASN A 239 -19.79 -8.80 -4.22
N ALA A 240 -21.12 -8.82 -4.20
CA ALA A 240 -21.92 -7.94 -5.07
C ALA A 240 -21.63 -6.48 -4.76
N LEU A 241 -21.56 -6.11 -3.48
CA LEU A 241 -21.29 -4.73 -3.10
C LEU A 241 -19.86 -4.30 -3.45
N ALA A 242 -18.87 -5.16 -3.24
CA ALA A 242 -17.49 -4.86 -3.63
C ALA A 242 -17.37 -4.64 -5.16
N ALA A 243 -18.09 -5.44 -5.95
CA ALA A 243 -18.15 -5.29 -7.40
C ALA A 243 -18.86 -3.99 -7.81
N SER A 244 -19.99 -3.64 -7.17
CA SER A 244 -20.70 -2.38 -7.42
C SER A 244 -19.83 -1.17 -7.09
N ILE A 245 -19.21 -1.14 -5.90
CA ILE A 245 -18.30 -0.05 -5.51
C ILE A 245 -17.17 0.06 -6.52
N HIS A 246 -16.54 -1.06 -6.91
CA HIS A 246 -15.46 -1.03 -7.89
C HIS A 246 -15.91 -0.46 -9.24
N HIS A 247 -17.11 -0.83 -9.72
CA HIS A 247 -17.67 -0.31 -10.96
C HIS A 247 -17.91 1.20 -10.93
N TYR A 248 -18.41 1.73 -9.81
CA TYR A 248 -18.68 3.16 -9.66
C TYR A 248 -17.44 4.00 -9.31
N SER A 249 -16.36 3.36 -8.85
CA SER A 249 -15.13 4.04 -8.44
C SER A 249 -14.15 4.31 -9.59
N GLY A 250 -14.38 3.77 -10.80
CA GLY A 250 -13.54 3.98 -11.98
C GLY A 250 -12.36 3.03 -12.11
#